data_AF-A0A5C8J2F9-F1
#
_entry.id   AF-A0A5C8J2F9-F1
#
_cell.length_a   1.000
_cell.length_b   1.000
_cell.length_c   1.000
_cell.angle_alpha   90.00
_cell.angle_beta   90.00
_cell.angle_gamma   90.00
#
_symmetry.space_group_name_H-M   'P 1'
#
loop_
_entity.id
_entity.type
_entity.pdbx_description
1 polymer ?
#
loop_
_entity_poly.entity_id
_entity_poly.type
_entity_poly.pdbx_seq_one_letter_code
_entity_poly.pdbx_strand_id
1 'polypeptide(L)'
;MNRYKSAALPLALVYAALIVYASLFPFSGWRDQGIAPWAYLEAPWPQYWTRFDLISNLIGYMPLGFLLTLAMLRMARQPWLALTLATLAAAALSFAMECLQSYLPARVASNVDLGFNAAGGLIGALSAAVLERLGAIDRWRRFRARWFVRDSRGALVLLALWPVGLLFPAPVAFGLGQVYERLEEGLAEWLDGTPFLEWLPLRELDLQPLLPGVELVCVALGALVPCLLGYTVIRHRGRRLLFAAMSFVCGVLVTALSAGLSYGPIHAWAWISRPVELGLLAAVFAAALLALVPGRVCVVLLLGVLVAQVVLLNAAPESAYFALTLQSWEQGRFIHFHGLAQWVGWLWPYVTFVYLLSRIGRTDGGQPEPLPAHGQRQPPSPASPASGAPSPSTPVAPAAGPAIDEAAVAPAPVPDQPPAEVPGTETAPSSPATPQASPLPGAAEGASPLTAGPTEEPPLPDGHGAPPRMNS
;
A
#
# COMPACT_ATOMS: atom_id res chain seq x y z
N MET A 1 -13.29 34.23 -3.13
CA MET A 1 -13.82 32.85 -3.05
C MET A 1 -12.64 31.88 -2.96
N ASN A 2 -12.57 31.01 -1.94
CA ASN A 2 -11.49 30.03 -1.85
C ASN A 2 -11.66 28.92 -2.90
N ARG A 3 -10.78 28.90 -3.91
CA ARG A 3 -10.68 27.81 -4.89
C ARG A 3 -10.20 26.53 -4.19
N TYR A 4 -11.14 25.71 -3.69
CA TYR A 4 -10.84 24.34 -3.30
C TYR A 4 -10.32 23.57 -4.53
N LYS A 5 -8.99 23.43 -4.66
CA LYS A 5 -8.34 22.71 -5.76
C LYS A 5 -8.97 21.32 -5.92
N SER A 6 -9.62 21.10 -7.07
CA SER A 6 -10.32 19.86 -7.41
C SER A 6 -9.29 18.74 -7.58
N ALA A 7 -9.54 17.59 -6.94
CA ALA A 7 -8.71 16.40 -7.15
C ALA A 7 -9.01 15.71 -8.50
N ALA A 8 -10.13 16.03 -9.16
CA ALA A 8 -10.60 15.32 -10.34
C ALA A 8 -9.63 15.36 -11.53
N LEU A 9 -9.03 16.52 -11.84
CA LEU A 9 -8.07 16.63 -12.94
C LEU A 9 -6.73 15.90 -12.64
N PRO A 10 -6.08 16.08 -11.47
CA PRO A 10 -4.93 15.25 -11.10
C PRO A 10 -5.21 13.75 -11.14
N LEU A 11 -6.39 13.30 -10.65
CA LEU A 11 -6.78 11.89 -10.73
C LEU A 11 -7.02 11.44 -12.18
N ALA A 12 -7.63 12.27 -13.02
CA ALA A 12 -7.82 11.95 -14.44
C ALA A 12 -6.48 11.78 -15.17
N LEU A 13 -5.49 12.62 -14.88
CA LEU A 13 -4.15 12.54 -15.48
C LEU A 13 -3.37 11.30 -14.99
N VAL A 14 -3.43 10.99 -13.69
CA VAL A 14 -2.85 9.75 -13.14
C VAL A 14 -3.55 8.51 -13.72
N TYR A 15 -4.87 8.56 -13.92
CA TYR A 15 -5.63 7.45 -14.49
C TYR A 15 -5.41 7.29 -16.00
N ALA A 16 -5.19 8.39 -16.74
CA ALA A 16 -4.75 8.35 -18.12
C ALA A 16 -3.34 7.73 -18.25
N ALA A 17 -2.40 8.10 -17.36
CA ALA A 17 -1.07 7.48 -17.32
C ALA A 17 -1.14 5.99 -16.97
N LEU A 18 -2.07 5.58 -16.10
CA LEU A 18 -2.36 4.17 -15.82
C LEU A 18 -2.89 3.42 -17.05
N ILE A 19 -3.80 4.02 -17.82
CA ILE A 19 -4.27 3.44 -19.09
C ILE A 19 -3.10 3.26 -20.06
N VAL A 20 -2.24 4.27 -20.24
CA VAL A 20 -1.03 4.18 -21.07
C VAL A 20 -0.12 3.04 -20.60
N TYR A 21 0.06 2.88 -19.29
CA TYR A 21 0.84 1.77 -18.74
C TYR A 21 0.22 0.40 -19.07
N ALA A 22 -1.07 0.20 -18.80
CA ALA A 22 -1.75 -1.07 -19.02
C ALA A 22 -1.87 -1.45 -20.52
N SER A 23 -1.98 -0.46 -21.42
CA SER A 23 -2.00 -0.68 -22.87
C SER A 23 -0.63 -1.07 -23.44
N LEU A 24 0.47 -0.50 -22.93
CA LEU A 24 1.80 -0.63 -23.53
C LEU A 24 2.75 -1.62 -22.82
N PHE A 25 2.41 -2.08 -21.61
CA PHE A 25 3.12 -3.19 -20.95
C PHE A 25 3.16 -4.44 -21.86
N PRO A 26 4.28 -5.16 -21.99
CA PRO A 26 5.51 -5.11 -21.18
C PRO A 26 6.57 -4.06 -21.59
N PHE A 27 6.26 -3.12 -22.50
CA PHE A 27 7.18 -2.11 -23.04
C PHE A 27 8.41 -2.65 -23.80
N SER A 28 8.52 -3.97 -23.99
CA SER A 28 9.58 -4.64 -24.74
C SER A 28 9.07 -5.18 -26.09
N GLY A 29 9.98 -5.60 -26.97
CA GLY A 29 9.63 -6.25 -28.24
C GLY A 29 9.06 -5.35 -29.34
N TRP A 30 9.10 -4.02 -29.17
CA TRP A 30 8.62 -3.05 -30.17
C TRP A 30 9.24 -3.30 -31.55
N ARG A 31 8.39 -3.35 -32.59
CA ARG A 31 8.80 -3.62 -33.97
C ARG A 31 7.85 -2.95 -34.96
N ASP A 32 8.41 -2.36 -36.02
CA ASP A 32 7.62 -1.95 -37.18
C ASP A 32 7.13 -3.19 -37.95
N GLN A 33 5.81 -3.28 -38.11
CA GLN A 33 5.13 -4.37 -38.82
C GLN A 33 4.85 -4.03 -40.29
N GLY A 34 5.23 -2.84 -40.77
CA GLY A 34 5.03 -2.41 -42.16
C GLY A 34 3.58 -2.01 -42.50
N ILE A 35 2.75 -1.81 -41.48
CA ILE A 35 1.34 -1.39 -41.60
C ILE A 35 1.14 0.02 -41.04
N ALA A 36 0.15 0.75 -41.56
CA ALA A 36 -0.22 2.04 -41.00
C ALA A 36 -0.80 1.85 -39.57
N PRO A 37 -0.41 2.65 -38.56
CA PRO A 37 -0.85 2.45 -37.17
C PRO A 37 -2.38 2.44 -36.96
N TRP A 38 -3.12 3.11 -37.84
CA TRP A 38 -4.59 3.19 -37.84
C TRP A 38 -5.28 2.17 -38.75
N ALA A 39 -4.55 1.23 -39.37
CA ALA A 39 -5.13 0.23 -40.29
C ALA A 39 -6.19 -0.68 -39.63
N TYR A 40 -6.13 -0.84 -38.30
CA TYR A 40 -7.14 -1.57 -37.53
C TYR A 40 -8.55 -0.99 -37.64
N LEU A 41 -8.71 0.30 -38.02
CA LEU A 41 -10.01 0.93 -38.21
C LEU A 41 -10.83 0.24 -39.30
N GLU A 42 -10.18 -0.09 -40.42
CA GLU A 42 -10.78 -0.71 -41.61
C GLU A 42 -10.74 -2.25 -41.57
N ALA A 43 -10.07 -2.83 -40.57
CA ALA A 43 -9.97 -4.27 -40.41
C ALA A 43 -11.34 -4.92 -40.10
N PRO A 44 -11.57 -6.17 -40.58
CA PRO A 44 -12.71 -6.95 -40.12
C PRO A 44 -12.62 -7.19 -38.60
N TRP A 45 -13.76 -7.37 -37.94
CA TRP A 45 -13.79 -7.65 -36.51
C TRP A 45 -12.93 -8.89 -36.16
N PRO A 46 -12.21 -8.87 -35.02
CA PRO A 46 -11.36 -10.00 -34.62
C PRO A 46 -12.18 -11.29 -34.49
N GLN A 47 -11.62 -12.40 -34.95
CA GLN A 47 -12.28 -13.71 -34.88
C GLN A 47 -12.28 -14.30 -33.46
N TYR A 48 -11.37 -13.83 -32.61
CA TYR A 48 -11.20 -14.29 -31.24
C TYR A 48 -11.31 -13.10 -30.29
N TRP A 49 -12.46 -12.96 -29.64
CA TRP A 49 -12.72 -12.02 -28.55
C TRP A 49 -13.48 -12.75 -27.45
N THR A 50 -13.18 -12.45 -26.19
CA THR A 50 -13.99 -12.94 -25.07
C THR A 50 -14.92 -11.83 -24.59
N ARG A 51 -15.99 -12.22 -23.88
CA ARG A 51 -16.86 -11.24 -23.20
C ARG A 51 -16.12 -10.51 -22.08
N PHE A 52 -15.03 -11.08 -21.55
CA PHE A 52 -14.20 -10.47 -20.52
C PHE A 52 -13.43 -9.26 -21.08
N ASP A 53 -12.83 -9.39 -22.26
CA ASP A 53 -12.04 -8.31 -22.89
C ASP A 53 -12.89 -7.06 -23.13
N LEU A 54 -14.06 -7.25 -23.75
CA LEU A 54 -15.03 -6.18 -24.02
C LEU A 54 -15.50 -5.47 -22.73
N ILE A 55 -15.74 -6.23 -21.66
CA ILE A 55 -16.15 -5.69 -20.35
C ILE A 55 -14.97 -4.96 -19.68
N SER A 56 -13.77 -5.50 -19.76
CA SER A 56 -12.55 -4.91 -19.20
C SER A 56 -12.19 -3.59 -19.89
N ASN A 57 -12.32 -3.51 -21.21
CA ASN A 57 -12.10 -2.29 -21.99
C ASN A 57 -13.16 -1.22 -21.68
N LEU A 58 -14.44 -1.60 -21.63
CA LEU A 58 -15.53 -0.72 -21.21
C LEU A 58 -15.31 -0.15 -19.80
N ILE A 59 -15.00 -1.01 -18.82
CA ILE A 59 -14.79 -0.60 -17.41
C ILE A 59 -13.47 0.17 -17.25
N GLY A 60 -12.44 -0.16 -18.02
CA GLY A 60 -11.13 0.50 -17.98
C GLY A 60 -11.17 1.98 -18.37
N TYR A 61 -12.06 2.38 -19.28
CA TYR A 61 -12.19 3.79 -19.68
C TYR A 61 -13.28 4.57 -18.92
N MET A 62 -14.18 3.90 -18.19
CA MET A 62 -15.22 4.58 -17.39
C MET A 62 -14.65 5.60 -16.37
N PRO A 63 -13.65 5.29 -15.53
CA PRO A 63 -13.16 6.26 -14.56
C PRO A 63 -12.47 7.47 -15.21
N LEU A 64 -11.85 7.30 -16.39
CA LEU A 64 -11.26 8.43 -17.13
C LEU A 64 -12.34 9.43 -17.54
N GLY A 65 -13.37 8.98 -18.26
CA GLY A 65 -14.47 9.84 -18.70
C GLY A 65 -15.22 10.48 -17.53
N PHE A 66 -15.39 9.74 -16.43
CA PHE A 66 -15.96 10.25 -15.17
C PHE A 66 -15.12 11.38 -14.56
N LEU A 67 -13.82 11.16 -14.37
CA LEU A 67 -12.91 12.12 -13.73
C LEU A 67 -12.69 13.37 -14.58
N LEU A 68 -12.54 13.22 -15.90
CA LEU A 68 -12.47 14.33 -16.85
C LEU A 68 -13.75 15.17 -16.82
N THR A 69 -14.92 14.53 -16.81
CA THR A 69 -16.21 15.25 -16.72
C THR A 69 -16.31 16.04 -15.41
N LEU A 70 -15.91 15.47 -14.27
CA LEU A 70 -15.90 16.18 -12.98
C LEU A 70 -14.84 17.29 -12.86
N ALA A 71 -13.81 17.28 -13.71
CA ALA A 71 -12.91 18.42 -13.88
C ALA A 71 -13.56 19.50 -14.76
N MET A 72 -14.05 19.11 -15.95
CA MET A 72 -14.58 20.02 -16.96
C MET A 72 -15.90 20.68 -16.55
N LEU A 73 -16.78 20.01 -15.81
CA LEU A 73 -18.04 20.60 -15.26
C LEU A 73 -17.79 21.79 -14.32
N ARG A 74 -16.56 22.00 -13.84
CA ARG A 74 -16.16 23.15 -13.00
C ARG A 74 -15.46 24.26 -13.78
N MET A 75 -15.32 24.11 -15.09
CA MET A 75 -14.63 25.02 -16.00
C MET A 75 -15.52 25.44 -17.18
N ALA A 76 -16.30 24.52 -17.73
CA ALA A 76 -17.25 24.76 -18.81
C ALA A 76 -18.53 25.46 -18.30
N ARG A 77 -19.10 26.37 -19.10
CA ARG A 77 -20.38 27.02 -18.82
C ARG A 77 -21.60 26.18 -19.19
N GLN A 78 -21.40 25.06 -19.91
CA GLN A 78 -22.45 24.20 -20.44
C GLN A 78 -22.11 22.73 -20.15
N PRO A 79 -22.97 21.95 -19.45
CA PRO A 79 -22.66 20.58 -19.05
C PRO A 79 -22.43 19.60 -20.21
N TRP A 80 -23.15 19.77 -21.32
CA TRP A 80 -23.00 18.90 -22.50
C TRP A 80 -21.59 19.00 -23.10
N LEU A 81 -21.01 20.21 -23.15
CA LEU A 81 -19.66 20.41 -23.68
C LEU A 81 -18.60 19.72 -22.81
N ALA A 82 -18.78 19.72 -21.49
CA ALA A 82 -17.91 18.95 -20.58
C ALA A 82 -18.01 17.43 -20.81
N LEU A 83 -19.22 16.93 -21.06
CA LEU A 83 -19.47 15.52 -21.40
C LEU A 83 -18.80 15.13 -22.73
N THR A 84 -19.01 15.93 -23.78
CA THR A 84 -18.46 15.71 -25.12
C THR A 84 -16.94 15.76 -25.11
N LEU A 85 -16.32 16.78 -24.50
CA LEU A 85 -14.86 16.89 -24.43
C LEU A 85 -14.22 15.78 -23.58
N ALA A 86 -14.84 15.35 -22.49
CA ALA A 86 -14.34 14.21 -21.70
C ALA A 86 -14.44 12.89 -22.47
N THR A 87 -15.52 12.69 -23.23
CA THR A 87 -15.71 11.50 -24.08
C THR A 87 -14.72 11.47 -25.24
N LEU A 88 -14.54 12.60 -25.94
CA LEU A 88 -13.58 12.73 -27.04
C LEU A 88 -12.13 12.55 -26.56
N ALA A 89 -11.78 13.07 -25.37
CA ALA A 89 -10.45 12.86 -24.79
C ALA A 89 -10.18 11.39 -24.42
N ALA A 90 -11.19 10.66 -23.92
CA ALA A 90 -11.10 9.23 -23.66
C ALA A 90 -10.96 8.42 -24.97
N ALA A 91 -11.76 8.72 -25.99
CA ALA A 91 -11.69 8.09 -27.30
C ALA A 91 -10.35 8.39 -28.02
N ALA A 92 -9.84 9.63 -27.93
CA ALA A 92 -8.56 10.00 -28.50
C ALA A 92 -7.37 9.32 -27.80
N LEU A 93 -7.44 9.11 -26.48
CA LEU A 93 -6.45 8.31 -25.76
C LEU A 93 -6.48 6.86 -26.24
N SER A 94 -7.66 6.25 -26.37
CA SER A 94 -7.78 4.89 -26.92
C SER A 94 -7.21 4.81 -28.33
N PHE A 95 -7.61 5.71 -29.24
CA PHE A 95 -7.08 5.73 -30.61
C PHE A 95 -5.55 5.80 -30.65
N ALA A 96 -4.94 6.59 -29.76
CA ALA A 96 -3.49 6.65 -29.62
C ALA A 96 -2.87 5.36 -29.06
N MET A 97 -3.54 4.66 -28.14
CA MET A 97 -3.06 3.38 -27.59
C MET A 97 -3.14 2.27 -28.63
N GLU A 98 -4.27 2.11 -29.33
CA GLU A 98 -4.40 1.12 -30.42
C GLU A 98 -3.34 1.37 -31.51
N CYS A 99 -3.11 2.64 -31.89
CA CYS A 99 -2.05 3.01 -32.84
C CYS A 99 -0.65 2.63 -32.35
N LEU A 100 -0.34 2.78 -31.06
CA LEU A 100 0.95 2.37 -30.51
C LEU A 100 1.06 0.85 -30.37
N GLN A 101 -0.04 0.16 -30.08
CA GLN A 101 -0.10 -1.31 -29.99
C GLN A 101 0.11 -1.98 -31.36
N SER A 102 -0.16 -1.30 -32.48
CA SER A 102 0.27 -1.74 -33.82
C SER A 102 1.79 -1.92 -33.98
N TYR A 103 2.61 -1.42 -33.05
CA TYR A 103 4.06 -1.65 -32.99
C TYR A 103 4.50 -2.69 -31.93
N LEU A 104 3.56 -3.33 -31.21
CA LEU A 104 3.83 -4.32 -30.17
C LEU A 104 3.32 -5.70 -30.62
N PRO A 105 4.18 -6.64 -31.08
CA PRO A 105 3.76 -7.96 -31.59
C PRO A 105 2.99 -8.83 -30.58
N ALA A 106 3.08 -8.53 -29.28
CA ALA A 106 2.31 -9.19 -28.21
C ALA A 106 0.89 -8.61 -28.01
N ARG A 107 0.49 -7.61 -28.81
CA ARG A 107 -0.81 -6.93 -28.76
C ARG A 107 -1.46 -6.93 -30.15
N VAL A 108 -2.79 -6.84 -30.18
CA VAL A 108 -3.58 -6.75 -31.41
C VAL A 108 -4.45 -5.51 -31.31
N ALA A 109 -4.20 -4.52 -32.16
CA ALA A 109 -5.00 -3.29 -32.23
C ALA A 109 -6.37 -3.57 -32.88
N SER A 110 -7.43 -2.95 -32.38
CA SER A 110 -8.80 -3.41 -32.61
C SER A 110 -9.82 -2.27 -32.69
N ASN A 111 -10.61 -2.23 -33.76
CA ASN A 111 -11.70 -1.25 -33.90
C ASN A 111 -12.87 -1.52 -32.95
N VAL A 112 -13.04 -2.78 -32.50
CA VAL A 112 -13.98 -3.15 -31.45
C VAL A 112 -13.53 -2.56 -30.12
N ASP A 113 -12.23 -2.67 -29.78
CA ASP A 113 -11.72 -2.19 -28.50
C ASP A 113 -11.68 -0.66 -28.42
N LEU A 114 -11.31 0.03 -29.50
CA LEU A 114 -11.55 1.47 -29.64
C LEU A 114 -13.01 1.85 -29.35
N GLY A 115 -13.96 1.09 -29.89
CA GLY A 115 -15.40 1.28 -29.68
C GLY A 115 -15.83 1.11 -28.22
N PHE A 116 -15.39 0.02 -27.57
CA PHE A 116 -15.72 -0.26 -26.16
C PHE A 116 -15.00 0.70 -25.20
N ASN A 117 -13.76 1.09 -25.46
CA ASN A 117 -13.03 2.12 -24.71
C ASN A 117 -13.74 3.49 -24.80
N ALA A 118 -14.14 3.91 -26.00
CA ALA A 118 -14.89 5.15 -26.20
C ALA A 118 -16.28 5.11 -25.52
N ALA A 119 -17.00 3.98 -25.61
CA ALA A 119 -18.28 3.77 -24.92
C ALA A 119 -18.12 3.78 -23.39
N GLY A 120 -17.03 3.20 -22.86
CA GLY A 120 -16.65 3.29 -21.46
C GLY A 120 -16.47 4.73 -21.01
N GLY A 121 -15.69 5.51 -21.75
CA GLY A 121 -15.52 6.95 -21.53
C GLY A 121 -16.85 7.71 -21.48
N LEU A 122 -17.78 7.43 -22.42
CA LEU A 122 -19.11 8.03 -22.45
C LEU A 122 -19.97 7.64 -21.24
N ILE A 123 -20.02 6.36 -20.86
CA ILE A 123 -20.78 5.89 -19.69
C ILE A 123 -20.24 6.50 -18.40
N GLY A 124 -18.92 6.63 -18.28
CA GLY A 124 -18.26 7.33 -17.18
C GLY A 124 -18.64 8.81 -17.12
N ALA A 125 -18.60 9.50 -18.26
CA ALA A 125 -18.99 10.90 -18.37
C ALA A 125 -20.47 11.13 -18.00
N LEU A 126 -21.38 10.29 -18.51
CA LEU A 126 -22.81 10.35 -18.19
C LEU A 126 -23.05 10.12 -16.70
N SER A 127 -22.35 9.15 -16.12
CA SER A 127 -22.41 8.82 -14.68
C SER A 127 -21.93 9.99 -13.81
N ALA A 128 -20.89 10.72 -14.22
CA ALA A 128 -20.43 11.94 -13.54
C ALA A 128 -21.50 13.05 -13.58
N ALA A 129 -22.10 13.30 -14.74
CA ALA A 129 -23.15 14.29 -14.91
C ALA A 129 -24.42 13.96 -14.08
N VAL A 130 -24.82 12.68 -14.05
CA VAL A 130 -25.96 12.21 -13.25
C VAL A 130 -25.66 12.33 -11.75
N LEU A 131 -24.48 11.93 -11.26
CA LEU A 131 -24.14 12.00 -9.84
C LEU A 131 -23.94 13.43 -9.32
N GLU A 132 -23.42 14.37 -10.12
CA GLU A 132 -23.38 15.79 -9.76
C GLU A 132 -24.82 16.38 -9.76
N ARG A 133 -25.65 16.10 -10.78
CA ARG A 133 -27.07 16.54 -10.83
C ARG A 133 -27.90 16.01 -9.66
N LEU A 134 -27.68 14.76 -9.24
CA LEU A 134 -28.34 14.16 -8.08
C LEU A 134 -27.75 14.64 -6.74
N GLY A 135 -26.74 15.52 -6.72
CA GLY A 135 -26.07 15.99 -5.51
C GLY A 135 -25.32 14.91 -4.73
N ALA A 136 -24.98 13.79 -5.37
CA ALA A 136 -24.33 12.65 -4.74
C ALA A 136 -22.89 13.00 -4.29
N ILE A 137 -22.20 13.85 -5.05
CA ILE A 137 -20.82 14.29 -4.75
C ILE A 137 -20.78 15.15 -3.48
N ASP A 138 -21.80 15.96 -3.21
CA ASP A 138 -21.91 16.72 -1.96
C ASP A 138 -22.54 15.93 -0.80
N ARG A 139 -23.30 14.85 -1.08
CA ARG A 139 -23.57 13.83 -0.06
C ARG A 139 -22.27 13.12 0.36
N TRP A 140 -21.42 12.73 -0.61
CA TRP A 140 -20.11 12.12 -0.37
C TRP A 140 -19.15 13.07 0.36
N ARG A 141 -19.08 14.35 -0.04
CA ARG A 141 -18.29 15.39 0.66
C ARG A 141 -18.69 15.49 2.14
N ARG A 142 -20.00 15.50 2.44
CA ARG A 142 -20.53 15.51 3.81
C ARG A 142 -20.32 14.19 4.55
N PHE A 143 -20.38 13.04 3.88
CA PHE A 143 -20.02 11.74 4.47
C PHE A 143 -18.54 11.73 4.90
N ARG A 144 -17.64 12.06 3.98
CA ARG A 144 -16.19 12.10 4.22
C ARG A 144 -15.83 13.07 5.35
N ALA A 145 -16.46 14.25 5.39
CA ALA A 145 -16.25 15.24 6.45
C ALA A 145 -16.84 14.83 7.83
N ARG A 146 -17.80 13.90 7.89
CA ARG A 146 -18.30 13.32 9.15
C ARG A 146 -17.41 12.19 9.65
N TRP A 147 -16.80 11.40 8.76
CA TRP A 147 -15.99 10.23 9.11
C TRP A 147 -14.51 10.54 9.40
N PHE A 148 -13.89 11.38 8.56
CA PHE A 148 -12.45 11.60 8.53
C PHE A 148 -12.08 13.06 8.83
N VAL A 149 -10.88 13.27 9.38
CA VAL A 149 -10.31 14.62 9.57
C VAL A 149 -10.14 15.37 8.24
N ARG A 150 -10.05 16.71 8.31
CA ARG A 150 -9.98 17.59 7.13
C ARG A 150 -8.88 17.19 6.15
N ASP A 151 -7.69 16.93 6.68
CA ASP A 151 -6.51 16.53 5.91
C ASP A 151 -6.30 15.00 5.92
N SER A 152 -7.25 14.28 5.32
CA SER A 152 -7.26 12.82 5.23
C SER A 152 -6.82 12.26 3.88
N ARG A 153 -6.43 13.11 2.92
CA ARG A 153 -6.30 12.72 1.50
C ARG A 153 -5.26 11.63 1.26
N GLY A 154 -4.04 11.77 1.80
CA GLY A 154 -2.95 10.81 1.61
C GLY A 154 -3.31 9.41 2.15
N ALA A 155 -3.73 9.32 3.41
CA ALA A 155 -4.20 8.07 3.99
C ALA A 155 -5.37 7.45 3.22
N LEU A 156 -6.34 8.24 2.71
CA LEU A 156 -7.45 7.69 1.92
C LEU A 156 -7.00 7.14 0.56
N VAL A 157 -5.97 7.70 -0.07
CA VAL A 157 -5.37 7.14 -1.29
C VAL A 157 -4.61 5.85 -0.98
N LEU A 158 -3.76 5.86 0.05
CA LEU A 158 -3.04 4.66 0.49
C LEU A 158 -4.00 3.53 0.89
N LEU A 159 -5.05 3.80 1.65
CA LEU A 159 -6.06 2.81 2.02
C LEU A 159 -6.86 2.27 0.82
N ALA A 160 -6.98 3.03 -0.27
CA ALA A 160 -7.59 2.56 -1.51
C ALA A 160 -6.61 1.75 -2.38
N LEU A 161 -5.30 1.99 -2.27
CA LEU A 161 -4.24 1.23 -2.95
C LEU A 161 -3.87 -0.07 -2.21
N TRP A 162 -4.10 -0.16 -0.89
CA TRP A 162 -3.74 -1.36 -0.11
C TRP A 162 -4.37 -2.66 -0.65
N PRO A 163 -5.68 -2.71 -0.97
CA PRO A 163 -6.26 -3.90 -1.61
C PRO A 163 -5.70 -4.17 -3.02
N VAL A 164 -5.29 -3.13 -3.76
CA VAL A 164 -4.66 -3.32 -5.09
C VAL A 164 -3.30 -4.00 -4.96
N GLY A 165 -2.55 -3.72 -3.88
CA GLY A 165 -1.33 -4.46 -3.55
C GLY A 165 -1.58 -5.93 -3.17
N LEU A 166 -2.74 -6.25 -2.56
CA LEU A 166 -3.12 -7.64 -2.23
C LEU A 166 -3.62 -8.45 -3.44
N LEU A 167 -3.79 -7.83 -4.61
CA LEU A 167 -4.03 -8.54 -5.87
C LEU A 167 -2.73 -9.11 -6.48
N PHE A 168 -1.56 -8.75 -5.94
CA PHE A 168 -0.31 -9.48 -6.17
C PHE A 168 -0.24 -10.66 -5.18
N PRO A 169 0.08 -11.89 -5.61
CA PRO A 169 0.31 -13.01 -4.71
C PRO A 169 1.62 -12.75 -3.95
N ALA A 170 1.52 -12.39 -2.67
CA ALA A 170 2.69 -12.22 -1.81
C ALA A 170 3.16 -13.57 -1.21
N PRO A 171 4.47 -13.77 -0.99
CA PRO A 171 4.99 -14.97 -0.31
C PRO A 171 4.42 -15.17 1.11
N VAL A 172 4.09 -14.07 1.78
CA VAL A 172 3.45 -14.06 3.10
C VAL A 172 2.14 -13.29 3.01
N ALA A 173 1.03 -13.85 3.52
CA ALA A 173 -0.27 -13.18 3.46
C ALA A 173 -0.23 -11.82 4.18
N PHE A 174 -0.76 -10.78 3.52
CA PHE A 174 -0.69 -9.37 3.93
C PHE A 174 0.74 -8.77 4.00
N GLY A 175 1.75 -9.51 3.57
CA GLY A 175 3.11 -9.01 3.37
C GLY A 175 3.21 -8.13 2.14
N LEU A 176 3.49 -6.84 2.33
CA LEU A 176 3.73 -5.88 1.25
C LEU A 176 5.12 -5.27 1.43
N GLY A 177 5.78 -4.90 0.34
CA GLY A 177 7.12 -4.32 0.34
C GLY A 177 8.29 -5.30 0.37
N GLN A 178 8.12 -6.51 -0.17
CA GLN A 178 9.25 -7.40 -0.50
C GLN A 178 9.83 -6.96 -1.83
N VAL A 179 11.02 -6.34 -1.79
CA VAL A 179 11.67 -5.68 -2.94
C VAL A 179 13.16 -5.99 -3.01
N TYR A 180 13.79 -6.35 -1.88
CA TYR A 180 15.25 -6.46 -1.78
C TYR A 180 15.82 -7.54 -2.70
N GLU A 181 15.21 -8.72 -2.72
CA GLU A 181 15.58 -9.87 -3.57
C GLU A 181 15.54 -9.54 -5.08
N ARG A 182 14.41 -9.05 -5.60
CA ARG A 182 14.29 -8.65 -7.01
C ARG A 182 15.20 -7.46 -7.38
N LEU A 183 15.62 -6.65 -6.39
CA LEU A 183 16.64 -5.60 -6.57
C LEU A 183 18.06 -6.18 -6.58
N GLU A 184 18.36 -7.19 -5.75
CA GLU A 184 19.62 -7.94 -5.78
C GLU A 184 19.78 -8.71 -7.10
N GLU A 185 18.75 -9.42 -7.57
CA GLU A 185 18.72 -10.08 -8.87
C GLU A 185 18.96 -9.10 -10.03
N GLY A 186 18.17 -8.02 -10.12
CA GLY A 186 18.30 -7.04 -11.19
C GLY A 186 19.60 -6.24 -11.15
N LEU A 187 20.24 -6.11 -9.97
CA LEU A 187 21.60 -5.59 -9.85
C LEU A 187 22.64 -6.64 -10.25
N ALA A 188 22.44 -7.92 -9.96
CA ALA A 188 23.34 -8.99 -10.38
C ALA A 188 23.37 -9.13 -11.91
N GLU A 189 22.21 -9.15 -12.57
CA GLU A 189 22.11 -9.13 -14.04
C GLU A 189 22.77 -7.89 -14.66
N TRP A 190 22.62 -6.72 -14.03
CA TRP A 190 23.19 -5.46 -14.54
C TRP A 190 24.70 -5.31 -14.26
N LEU A 191 25.22 -6.02 -13.26
CA LEU A 191 26.64 -6.05 -12.89
C LEU A 191 27.36 -7.30 -13.42
N ASP A 192 26.70 -8.18 -14.18
CA ASP A 192 27.32 -9.37 -14.77
C ASP A 192 28.52 -8.98 -15.66
N GLY A 193 29.57 -9.79 -15.61
CA GLY A 193 30.86 -9.49 -16.24
C GLY A 193 31.62 -8.30 -15.66
N THR A 194 31.15 -7.63 -14.60
CA THR A 194 31.85 -6.51 -13.94
C THR A 194 32.50 -6.92 -12.61
N PRO A 195 33.64 -6.31 -12.23
CA PRO A 195 34.29 -6.57 -10.93
C PRO A 195 33.49 -6.04 -9.72
N PHE A 196 32.36 -5.35 -9.94
CA PHE A 196 31.48 -4.88 -8.87
C PHE A 196 30.46 -5.94 -8.44
N LEU A 197 30.30 -7.03 -9.20
CA LEU A 197 29.43 -8.15 -8.83
C LEU A 197 29.87 -8.78 -7.50
N GLU A 198 31.17 -8.90 -7.27
CA GLU A 198 31.76 -9.40 -6.00
C GLU A 198 31.47 -8.50 -4.78
N TRP A 199 30.99 -7.27 -4.99
CA TRP A 199 30.65 -6.33 -3.92
C TRP A 199 29.15 -6.33 -3.59
N LEU A 200 28.33 -7.01 -4.40
CA LEU A 200 26.91 -7.21 -4.13
C LEU A 200 26.78 -8.33 -3.08
N PRO A 201 26.08 -8.10 -1.94
CA PRO A 201 25.99 -9.09 -0.86
C PRO A 201 24.96 -10.18 -1.19
N LEU A 202 25.19 -10.90 -2.30
CA LEU A 202 24.35 -11.99 -2.79
C LEU A 202 24.09 -13.00 -1.68
N ARG A 203 22.82 -13.14 -1.32
CA ARG A 203 22.36 -14.15 -0.38
C ARG A 203 22.30 -15.50 -1.08
N GLU A 204 22.68 -16.55 -0.37
CA GLU A 204 22.32 -17.90 -0.79
C GLU A 204 20.78 -18.02 -0.79
N LEU A 205 20.20 -18.53 -1.89
CA LEU A 205 18.75 -18.70 -2.03
C LEU A 205 18.27 -19.89 -1.18
N ASP A 206 18.18 -19.62 0.11
CA ASP A 206 17.71 -20.54 1.13
C ASP A 206 16.20 -20.76 0.96
N LEU A 207 15.80 -21.75 0.14
CA LEU A 207 14.41 -22.06 -0.21
C LEU A 207 13.60 -22.71 0.94
N GLN A 208 13.83 -22.25 2.17
CA GLN A 208 13.27 -22.78 3.41
C GLN A 208 11.93 -22.10 3.76
N PRO A 209 10.91 -22.86 4.23
CA PRO A 209 9.67 -22.26 4.71
C PRO A 209 9.94 -21.39 5.94
N LEU A 210 9.26 -20.23 6.03
CA LEU A 210 9.34 -19.37 7.22
C LEU A 210 8.99 -20.15 8.49
N LEU A 211 9.69 -19.83 9.58
CA LEU A 211 9.30 -20.31 10.90
C LEU A 211 7.85 -19.85 11.20
N PRO A 212 6.94 -20.75 11.64
CA PRO A 212 5.54 -20.44 11.88
C PRO A 212 5.27 -19.22 12.77
N GLY A 213 6.16 -18.94 13.73
CA GLY A 213 6.07 -17.73 14.57
C GLY A 213 6.41 -16.43 13.83
N VAL A 214 7.29 -16.47 12.83
CA VAL A 214 7.65 -15.31 11.99
C VAL A 214 6.53 -15.02 10.99
N GLU A 215 5.99 -16.05 10.34
CA GLU A 215 4.82 -15.94 9.45
C GLU A 215 3.64 -15.28 10.19
N LEU A 216 3.30 -15.79 11.38
CA LEU A 216 2.26 -15.24 12.27
C LEU A 216 2.48 -13.75 12.55
N VAL A 217 3.70 -13.34 12.90
CA VAL A 217 4.03 -11.94 13.21
C VAL A 217 3.94 -11.06 11.95
N CYS A 218 4.45 -11.51 10.80
CA CYS A 218 4.35 -10.79 9.53
C CYS A 218 2.90 -10.55 9.10
N VAL A 219 2.06 -11.59 9.19
CA VAL A 219 0.60 -11.51 8.94
C VAL A 219 -0.05 -10.54 9.92
N ALA A 220 0.26 -10.64 11.21
CA ALA A 220 -0.32 -9.79 12.24
C ALA A 220 0.00 -8.30 12.04
N LEU A 221 1.25 -7.98 11.70
CA LEU A 221 1.68 -6.61 11.40
C LEU A 221 1.01 -6.12 10.10
N GLY A 222 1.05 -6.89 9.02
CA GLY A 222 0.52 -6.51 7.71
C GLY A 222 -0.99 -6.25 7.69
N ALA A 223 -1.77 -7.03 8.44
CA ALA A 223 -3.21 -6.81 8.59
C ALA A 223 -3.55 -5.66 9.58
N LEU A 224 -2.66 -5.33 10.51
CA LEU A 224 -2.81 -4.20 11.45
C LEU A 224 -2.48 -2.84 10.82
N VAL A 225 -1.53 -2.79 9.87
CA VAL A 225 -1.12 -1.59 9.12
C VAL A 225 -2.27 -0.73 8.56
N PRO A 226 -3.22 -1.26 7.76
CA PRO A 226 -4.34 -0.46 7.25
C PRO A 226 -5.26 0.03 8.37
N CYS A 227 -5.47 -0.77 9.41
CA CYS A 227 -6.28 -0.40 10.56
C CYS A 227 -5.69 0.82 11.26
N LEU A 228 -4.40 0.79 11.61
CA LEU A 228 -3.69 1.92 12.21
C LEU A 228 -3.66 3.15 11.30
N LEU A 229 -3.44 2.97 9.99
CA LEU A 229 -3.49 4.07 9.01
C LEU A 229 -4.86 4.75 9.00
N GLY A 230 -5.95 3.99 9.04
CA GLY A 230 -7.31 4.51 9.24
C GLY A 230 -7.48 5.23 10.58
N TYR A 231 -6.86 4.74 11.66
CA TYR A 231 -6.95 5.36 12.98
C TYR A 231 -6.24 6.71 13.06
N THR A 232 -5.25 6.98 12.19
CA THR A 232 -4.65 8.32 12.04
C THR A 232 -5.66 9.37 11.54
N VAL A 233 -6.71 8.96 10.81
CA VAL A 233 -7.68 9.88 10.18
C VAL A 233 -9.13 9.78 10.71
N ILE A 234 -9.50 8.67 11.38
CA ILE A 234 -10.82 8.48 12.00
C ILE A 234 -10.76 8.83 13.49
N ARG A 235 -11.70 9.67 13.94
CA ARG A 235 -11.80 10.13 15.35
C ARG A 235 -12.67 9.26 16.26
N HIS A 236 -13.83 8.82 15.77
CA HIS A 236 -14.81 8.14 16.62
C HIS A 236 -14.43 6.67 16.86
N ARG A 237 -14.25 6.26 18.12
CA ARG A 237 -13.83 4.90 18.51
C ARG A 237 -14.67 3.80 17.86
N GLY A 238 -16.00 3.89 17.89
CA GLY A 238 -16.88 2.91 17.22
C GLY A 238 -16.74 2.89 15.69
N ARG A 239 -16.30 3.99 15.05
CA ARG A 239 -16.02 4.00 13.59
C ARG A 239 -14.63 3.44 13.27
N ARG A 240 -13.67 3.50 14.21
CA ARG A 240 -12.38 2.81 14.09
C ARG A 240 -12.58 1.30 14.12
N LEU A 241 -13.37 0.79 15.07
CA LEU A 241 -13.69 -0.64 15.15
C LEU A 241 -14.42 -1.13 13.88
N LEU A 242 -15.47 -0.41 13.44
CA LEU A 242 -16.16 -0.71 12.18
C LEU A 242 -15.22 -0.64 10.96
N PHE A 243 -14.36 0.37 10.88
CA PHE A 243 -13.37 0.48 9.81
C PHE A 243 -12.38 -0.69 9.80
N ALA A 244 -11.85 -1.09 10.96
CA ALA A 244 -10.93 -2.23 11.05
C ALA A 244 -11.62 -3.54 10.63
N ALA A 245 -12.85 -3.79 11.08
CA ALA A 245 -13.65 -4.94 10.61
C ALA A 245 -13.83 -4.92 9.08
N MET A 246 -14.11 -3.75 8.49
CA MET A 246 -14.16 -3.59 7.03
C MET A 246 -12.80 -3.83 6.36
N SER A 247 -11.68 -3.41 6.96
CA SER A 247 -10.32 -3.66 6.45
C SER A 247 -9.96 -5.15 6.48
N PHE A 248 -10.26 -5.87 7.57
CA PHE A 248 -10.02 -7.31 7.64
C PHE A 248 -10.87 -8.07 6.61
N VAL A 249 -12.18 -7.79 6.52
CA VAL A 249 -13.07 -8.43 5.53
C VAL A 249 -12.63 -8.12 4.09
N CYS A 250 -12.30 -6.85 3.79
CA CYS A 250 -11.80 -6.47 2.47
C CYS A 250 -10.47 -7.15 2.15
N GLY A 251 -9.55 -7.22 3.11
CA GLY A 251 -8.27 -7.90 2.95
C GLY A 251 -8.42 -9.39 2.66
N VAL A 252 -9.13 -10.12 3.52
CA VAL A 252 -9.38 -11.56 3.37
C VAL A 252 -10.06 -11.87 2.02
N LEU A 253 -11.09 -11.10 1.64
CA LEU A 253 -11.78 -11.29 0.36
C LEU A 253 -10.90 -10.99 -0.86
N VAL A 254 -9.99 -10.02 -0.78
CA VAL A 254 -9.12 -9.65 -1.91
C VAL A 254 -7.92 -10.60 -2.02
N THR A 255 -7.33 -11.06 -0.91
CA THR A 255 -6.34 -12.15 -0.93
C THR A 255 -6.95 -13.45 -1.45
N ALA A 256 -8.20 -13.77 -1.06
CA ALA A 256 -8.90 -14.94 -1.59
C ALA A 256 -9.27 -14.80 -3.08
N LEU A 257 -9.64 -13.60 -3.54
CA LEU A 257 -9.84 -13.31 -4.96
C LEU A 257 -8.52 -13.43 -5.74
N SER A 258 -7.41 -12.92 -5.20
CA SER A 258 -6.07 -13.04 -5.76
C SER A 258 -5.70 -14.51 -5.95
N ALA A 259 -5.78 -15.33 -4.90
CA ALA A 259 -5.52 -16.76 -4.97
C ALA A 259 -6.48 -17.49 -5.94
N GLY A 260 -7.77 -17.14 -5.94
CA GLY A 260 -8.79 -17.75 -6.81
C GLY A 260 -8.64 -17.41 -8.29
N LEU A 261 -8.09 -16.24 -8.63
CA LEU A 261 -7.73 -15.85 -9.99
C LEU A 261 -6.39 -16.45 -10.44
N SER A 262 -5.45 -16.62 -9.51
CA SER A 262 -4.09 -17.11 -9.77
C SER A 262 -4.04 -18.63 -9.95
N TYR A 263 -4.61 -19.39 -9.00
CA TYR A 263 -4.53 -20.86 -8.97
C TYR A 263 -5.89 -21.54 -9.23
N GLY A 264 -6.92 -20.77 -9.57
CA GLY A 264 -8.29 -21.22 -9.81
C GLY A 264 -9.18 -21.28 -8.55
N PRO A 265 -10.52 -21.29 -8.71
CA PRO A 265 -11.45 -21.00 -7.61
C PRO A 265 -11.38 -21.94 -6.40
N ILE A 266 -10.97 -23.20 -6.60
CA ILE A 266 -10.85 -24.18 -5.51
C ILE A 266 -9.71 -23.84 -4.52
N HIS A 267 -8.69 -23.12 -4.97
CA HIS A 267 -7.53 -22.71 -4.18
C HIS A 267 -7.68 -21.32 -3.55
N ALA A 268 -8.84 -20.66 -3.72
CA ALA A 268 -9.10 -19.31 -3.17
C ALA A 268 -8.93 -19.19 -1.64
N TRP A 269 -8.93 -20.31 -0.91
CA TRP A 269 -8.76 -20.36 0.55
C TRP A 269 -7.47 -21.09 0.98
N ALA A 270 -6.67 -21.59 0.05
CA ALA A 270 -5.49 -22.43 0.34
C ALA A 270 -4.36 -21.69 1.09
N TRP A 271 -4.38 -20.36 1.09
CA TRP A 271 -3.44 -19.49 1.80
C TRP A 271 -3.74 -19.35 3.31
N ILE A 272 -4.84 -19.91 3.82
CA ILE A 272 -5.19 -19.84 5.25
C ILE A 272 -4.47 -20.98 6.00
N SER A 273 -3.21 -20.72 6.35
CA SER A 273 -2.39 -21.54 7.24
C SER A 273 -2.75 -21.33 8.71
N ARG A 274 -2.34 -22.23 9.62
CA ARG A 274 -2.49 -22.01 11.08
C ARG A 274 -1.78 -20.74 11.56
N PRO A 275 -0.54 -20.41 11.11
CA PRO A 275 0.06 -19.11 11.38
C PRO A 275 -0.76 -17.91 10.87
N VAL A 276 -1.38 -18.00 9.68
CA VAL A 276 -2.24 -16.94 9.13
C VAL A 276 -3.49 -16.74 9.97
N GLU A 277 -4.17 -17.81 10.40
CA GLU A 277 -5.31 -17.73 11.32
C GLU A 277 -4.94 -17.01 12.62
N LEU A 278 -3.85 -17.43 13.27
CA LEU A 278 -3.39 -16.85 14.53
C LEU A 278 -2.90 -15.41 14.36
N GLY A 279 -2.23 -15.10 13.25
CA GLY A 279 -1.78 -13.75 12.91
C GLY A 279 -2.94 -12.79 12.68
N LEU A 280 -3.99 -13.23 11.97
CA LEU A 280 -5.23 -12.47 11.81
C LEU A 280 -5.96 -12.25 13.13
N LEU A 281 -6.06 -13.26 13.99
CA LEU A 281 -6.65 -13.13 15.33
C LEU A 281 -5.86 -12.13 16.20
N ALA A 282 -4.52 -12.20 16.17
CA ALA A 282 -3.65 -11.25 16.85
C ALA A 282 -3.81 -9.82 16.31
N ALA A 283 -3.92 -9.64 14.99
CA ALA A 283 -4.19 -8.34 14.37
C ALA A 283 -5.55 -7.77 14.76
N VAL A 284 -6.61 -8.59 14.80
CA VAL A 284 -7.96 -8.18 15.24
C VAL A 284 -7.94 -7.72 16.70
N PHE A 285 -7.28 -8.46 17.59
CA PHE A 285 -7.14 -8.09 19.00
C PHE A 285 -6.33 -6.81 19.18
N ALA A 286 -5.18 -6.69 18.50
CA ALA A 286 -4.36 -5.48 18.52
C ALA A 286 -5.11 -4.26 17.96
N ALA A 287 -5.84 -4.41 16.85
CA ALA A 287 -6.67 -3.34 16.29
C ALA A 287 -7.77 -2.90 17.27
N ALA A 288 -8.43 -3.84 17.96
CA ALA A 288 -9.45 -3.52 18.96
C ALA A 288 -8.89 -2.70 20.14
N LEU A 289 -7.73 -3.09 20.70
CA LEU A 289 -7.06 -2.33 21.75
C LEU A 289 -6.60 -0.95 21.26
N LEU A 290 -5.94 -0.90 20.11
CA LEU A 290 -5.37 0.34 19.54
C LEU A 290 -6.45 1.29 19.01
N ALA A 291 -7.70 0.86 18.86
CA ALA A 291 -8.82 1.75 18.57
C ALA A 291 -9.08 2.80 19.66
N LEU A 292 -8.64 2.54 20.90
CA LEU A 292 -8.76 3.46 22.04
C LEU A 292 -7.69 4.57 22.05
N VAL A 293 -6.55 4.33 21.40
CA VAL A 293 -5.30 5.10 21.48
C VAL A 293 -5.37 6.42 20.67
N PRO A 294 -4.79 7.55 21.15
CA PRO A 294 -4.83 8.82 20.41
C PRO A 294 -4.22 8.73 19.01
N GLY A 295 -4.82 9.39 18.01
CA GLY A 295 -4.37 9.33 16.61
C GLY A 295 -2.90 9.71 16.37
N ARG A 296 -2.35 10.62 17.19
CA ARG A 296 -0.91 10.97 17.16
C ARG A 296 0.01 9.80 17.57
N VAL A 297 -0.43 8.95 18.49
CA VAL A 297 0.30 7.74 18.91
C VAL A 297 0.12 6.63 17.86
N CYS A 298 -1.04 6.54 17.20
CA CYS A 298 -1.25 5.65 16.05
C CYS A 298 -0.25 5.92 14.91
N VAL A 299 0.19 7.17 14.69
CA VAL A 299 1.23 7.50 13.69
C VAL A 299 2.59 6.89 14.08
N VAL A 300 3.00 7.03 15.34
CA VAL A 300 4.29 6.49 15.82
C VAL A 300 4.27 4.95 15.86
N LEU A 301 3.17 4.35 16.34
CA LEU A 301 2.98 2.90 16.33
C LEU A 301 2.96 2.33 14.91
N LEU A 302 2.28 2.99 13.97
CA LEU A 302 2.27 2.57 12.56
C LEU A 302 3.66 2.66 11.93
N LEU A 303 4.47 3.68 12.26
CA LEU A 303 5.85 3.77 11.81
C LEU A 303 6.67 2.57 12.29
N GLY A 304 6.60 2.24 13.59
CA GLY A 304 7.29 1.08 14.16
C GLY A 304 6.80 -0.26 13.59
N VAL A 305 5.48 -0.42 13.41
CA VAL A 305 4.87 -1.60 12.78
C VAL A 305 5.33 -1.77 11.33
N LEU A 306 5.44 -0.69 10.56
CA LEU A 306 5.97 -0.73 9.19
C LEU A 306 7.46 -1.05 9.16
N VAL A 307 8.27 -0.55 10.10
CA VAL A 307 9.71 -0.92 10.17
C VAL A 307 9.83 -2.41 10.48
N ALA A 308 9.12 -2.89 11.50
CA ALA A 308 9.12 -4.32 11.83
C ALA A 308 8.64 -5.18 10.65
N GLN A 309 7.57 -4.79 9.96
CA GLN A 309 7.06 -5.53 8.81
C GLN A 309 8.08 -5.56 7.66
N VAL A 310 8.59 -4.41 7.21
CA VAL A 310 9.51 -4.36 6.05
C VAL A 310 10.84 -5.04 6.37
N VAL A 311 11.36 -4.91 7.59
CA VAL A 311 12.59 -5.62 8.02
C VAL A 311 12.35 -7.14 8.04
N LEU A 312 11.29 -7.63 8.68
CA LEU A 312 11.01 -9.07 8.75
C LEU A 312 10.76 -9.67 7.36
N LEU A 313 10.01 -8.98 6.50
CA LEU A 313 9.68 -9.47 5.15
C LEU A 313 10.87 -9.49 4.18
N ASN A 314 11.83 -8.55 4.28
CA ASN A 314 13.04 -8.53 3.45
C ASN A 314 14.24 -9.24 4.13
N ALA A 315 14.03 -9.84 5.30
CA ALA A 315 14.96 -10.75 5.98
C ALA A 315 14.44 -12.20 6.03
N ALA A 316 13.25 -12.46 5.48
CA ALA A 316 12.68 -13.80 5.38
C ALA A 316 13.25 -14.54 4.17
N PRO A 317 13.52 -15.86 4.27
CA PRO A 317 13.85 -16.69 3.11
C PRO A 317 12.69 -16.76 2.11
N GLU A 318 12.99 -16.89 0.82
CA GLU A 318 11.99 -17.21 -0.20
C GLU A 318 11.54 -18.68 -0.03
N SER A 319 10.30 -19.00 -0.41
CA SER A 319 9.86 -20.39 -0.46
C SER A 319 9.84 -20.87 -1.90
N ALA A 320 10.29 -22.11 -2.16
CA ALA A 320 10.21 -22.70 -3.50
C ALA A 320 8.80 -22.68 -4.10
N TYR A 321 7.77 -22.70 -3.24
CA TYR A 321 6.37 -22.55 -3.65
C TYR A 321 6.04 -21.15 -4.19
N PHE A 322 6.70 -20.09 -3.69
CA PHE A 322 6.54 -18.72 -4.19
C PHE A 322 7.26 -18.50 -5.53
N ALA A 323 8.47 -19.01 -5.72
CA ALA A 323 9.16 -18.97 -7.03
C ALA A 323 8.31 -19.64 -8.14
N LEU A 324 7.85 -20.88 -7.88
CA LEU A 324 6.98 -21.63 -8.79
C LEU A 324 5.62 -20.95 -9.00
N THR A 325 5.05 -20.35 -7.94
CA THR A 325 3.87 -19.50 -8.02
C THR A 325 4.09 -18.36 -9.00
N LEU A 326 5.15 -17.56 -8.82
CA LEU A 326 5.38 -16.34 -9.60
C LEU A 326 5.62 -16.67 -11.07
N GLN A 327 6.42 -17.71 -11.36
CA GLN A 327 6.63 -18.20 -12.71
C GLN A 327 5.31 -18.64 -13.38
N SER A 328 4.41 -19.32 -12.65
CA SER A 328 3.08 -19.70 -13.16
C SER A 328 2.13 -18.50 -13.31
N TRP A 329 2.35 -17.42 -12.55
CA TRP A 329 1.55 -16.20 -12.56
C TRP A 329 1.92 -15.29 -13.73
N GLU A 330 3.22 -15.12 -13.99
CA GLU A 330 3.75 -14.38 -15.13
C GLU A 330 3.40 -15.04 -16.47
N GLN A 331 3.33 -16.37 -16.50
CA GLN A 331 2.81 -17.15 -17.64
C GLN A 331 1.27 -17.25 -17.66
N GLY A 332 0.59 -16.64 -16.68
CA GLY A 332 -0.85 -16.72 -16.49
C GLY A 332 -1.65 -15.86 -17.47
N ARG A 333 -2.96 -16.17 -17.61
CA ARG A 333 -3.89 -15.50 -18.55
C ARG A 333 -4.20 -14.02 -18.24
N PHE A 334 -3.59 -13.41 -17.23
CA PHE A 334 -3.92 -12.07 -16.73
C PHE A 334 -2.76 -11.05 -16.84
N ILE A 335 -1.72 -11.35 -17.64
CA ILE A 335 -0.50 -10.57 -17.95
C ILE A 335 -0.64 -9.05 -17.78
N HIS A 336 -1.71 -8.46 -18.34
CA HIS A 336 -1.91 -7.00 -18.40
C HIS A 336 -2.21 -6.30 -17.06
N PHE A 337 -2.68 -7.02 -16.03
CA PHE A 337 -2.97 -6.44 -14.71
C PHE A 337 -1.88 -6.69 -13.66
N HIS A 338 -1.01 -7.69 -13.88
CA HIS A 338 -0.03 -8.16 -12.92
C HIS A 338 0.98 -7.08 -12.48
N GLY A 339 1.65 -6.43 -13.44
CA GLY A 339 2.72 -5.47 -13.17
C GLY A 339 2.28 -4.28 -12.31
N LEU A 340 1.05 -3.78 -12.44
CA LEU A 340 0.57 -2.69 -11.58
C LEU A 340 0.33 -3.16 -10.14
N ALA A 341 -0.33 -4.30 -9.95
CA ALA A 341 -0.60 -4.84 -8.61
C ALA A 341 0.72 -5.13 -7.88
N GLN A 342 1.71 -5.66 -8.59
CA GLN A 342 3.09 -5.86 -8.17
C GLN A 342 3.77 -4.55 -7.74
N TRP A 343 3.84 -3.54 -8.63
CA TRP A 343 4.43 -2.23 -8.30
C TRP A 343 3.73 -1.53 -7.12
N VAL A 344 2.41 -1.67 -6.99
CA VAL A 344 1.69 -1.18 -5.80
C VAL A 344 2.09 -1.98 -4.58
N GLY A 345 2.04 -3.32 -4.61
CA GLY A 345 2.39 -4.18 -3.48
C GLY A 345 3.83 -3.99 -2.99
N TRP A 346 4.76 -3.70 -3.90
CA TRP A 346 6.14 -3.33 -3.59
C TRP A 346 6.26 -1.93 -2.99
N LEU A 347 5.74 -0.89 -3.63
CA LEU A 347 5.99 0.50 -3.23
C LEU A 347 5.10 0.99 -2.07
N TRP A 348 3.96 0.34 -1.81
CA TRP A 348 2.94 0.78 -0.84
C TRP A 348 3.49 1.13 0.56
N PRO A 349 4.28 0.28 1.24
CA PRO A 349 4.80 0.62 2.57
C PRO A 349 5.81 1.76 2.53
N TYR A 350 6.65 1.86 1.51
CA TYR A 350 7.62 2.95 1.34
C TYR A 350 6.95 4.30 1.08
N VAL A 351 5.90 4.35 0.26
CA VAL A 351 5.07 5.57 0.08
C VAL A 351 4.32 5.90 1.38
N THR A 352 3.88 4.89 2.14
CA THR A 352 3.26 5.08 3.46
C THR A 352 4.26 5.64 4.48
N PHE A 353 5.52 5.20 4.48
CA PHE A 353 6.61 5.78 5.28
C PHE A 353 6.80 7.27 4.98
N VAL A 354 6.98 7.65 3.72
CA VAL A 354 7.15 9.07 3.32
C VAL A 354 5.94 9.90 3.73
N TYR A 355 4.73 9.37 3.58
CA TYR A 355 3.51 10.00 4.07
C TYR A 355 3.52 10.21 5.60
N LEU A 356 3.97 9.24 6.39
CA LEU A 356 4.03 9.35 7.87
C LEU A 356 5.15 10.27 8.35
N LEU A 357 6.30 10.31 7.67
CA LEU A 357 7.35 11.30 7.93
C LEU A 357 6.81 12.73 7.78
N SER A 358 5.94 12.99 6.78
CA SER A 358 5.25 14.29 6.60
C SER A 358 4.20 14.63 7.69
N ARG A 359 3.88 13.68 8.58
CA ARG A 359 2.96 13.85 9.73
C ARG A 359 3.69 14.13 11.05
N ILE A 360 4.91 13.65 11.20
CA ILE A 360 5.72 13.80 12.41
C ILE A 360 6.08 15.28 12.61
N GLY A 361 6.22 15.70 13.86
CA GLY A 361 6.46 17.11 14.23
C GLY A 361 5.23 18.04 14.17
N ARG A 362 4.09 17.61 13.61
CA ARG A 362 2.83 18.39 13.67
C ARG A 362 2.19 18.20 15.05
N THR A 363 1.99 19.28 15.79
CA THR A 363 1.45 19.32 17.17
C THR A 363 0.26 18.39 17.41
N ASP A 364 -0.67 18.37 16.45
CA ASP A 364 -1.95 17.66 16.56
C ASP A 364 -1.89 16.24 15.96
N GLY A 365 -0.71 15.75 15.54
CA GLY A 365 -0.56 14.53 14.74
C GLY A 365 -1.27 14.58 13.38
N GLY A 366 -1.52 15.78 12.86
CA GLY A 366 -2.34 16.01 11.66
C GLY A 366 -3.85 16.04 11.90
N GLN A 367 -4.32 15.89 13.14
CA GLN A 367 -5.75 15.95 13.50
C GLN A 367 -6.13 17.30 14.14
N PRO A 368 -6.51 18.34 13.36
CA PRO A 368 -6.72 19.70 13.88
C PRO A 368 -7.67 19.74 15.08
N GLU A 369 -7.29 20.45 16.14
CA GLU A 369 -8.02 20.62 17.42
C GLU A 369 -9.57 20.56 17.29
N PRO A 370 -10.28 19.92 18.25
CA PRO A 370 -11.72 20.09 18.36
C PRO A 370 -12.06 21.58 18.41
N LEU A 371 -13.05 22.04 17.63
CA LEU A 371 -13.54 23.40 17.79
C LEU A 371 -14.01 23.57 19.24
N PRO A 372 -13.57 24.61 19.98
CA PRO A 372 -14.01 24.82 21.35
C PRO A 372 -15.53 24.92 21.38
N ALA A 373 -16.16 24.24 22.33
CA ALA A 373 -17.61 24.16 22.40
C ALA A 373 -18.21 25.58 22.51
N HIS A 374 -19.17 25.90 21.63
CA HIS A 374 -19.91 27.15 21.66
C HIS A 374 -20.64 27.29 23.02
N GLY A 375 -20.01 27.96 23.96
CA GLY A 375 -20.43 28.03 25.36
C GLY A 375 -19.37 28.64 26.27
N GLN A 376 -18.08 28.31 26.07
CA GLN A 376 -16.99 28.99 26.77
C GLN A 376 -16.75 30.38 26.16
N ARG A 377 -17.49 31.38 26.67
CA ARG A 377 -17.05 32.78 26.59
C ARG A 377 -15.75 32.90 27.38
N GLN A 378 -14.71 33.47 26.77
CA GLN A 378 -13.61 34.03 27.56
C GLN A 378 -14.21 35.05 28.56
N PRO A 379 -13.83 35.01 29.85
CA PRO A 379 -14.13 36.13 30.73
C PRO A 379 -13.43 37.38 30.18
N PRO A 380 -14.04 38.57 30.25
CA PRO A 380 -13.39 39.79 29.78
C PRO A 380 -12.12 40.02 30.60
N SER A 381 -11.00 40.27 29.91
CA SER A 381 -9.77 40.70 30.58
C SER A 381 -10.06 41.96 31.41
N PRO A 382 -9.50 42.10 32.63
CA PRO A 382 -9.64 43.31 33.41
C PRO A 382 -9.09 44.49 32.61
N ALA A 383 -9.87 45.56 32.51
CA ALA A 383 -9.49 46.74 31.74
C ALA A 383 -8.30 47.45 32.41
N SER A 384 -7.28 47.81 31.62
CA SER A 384 -6.23 48.71 32.07
C SER A 384 -6.84 50.05 32.50
N PRO A 385 -6.48 50.62 33.66
CA PRO A 385 -7.05 51.87 34.13
C PRO A 385 -6.65 53.02 33.18
N ALA A 386 -7.63 53.79 32.74
CA ALA A 386 -7.39 54.97 31.92
C ALA A 386 -6.81 56.11 32.77
N SER A 387 -5.52 56.40 32.60
CA SER A 387 -4.89 57.62 33.12
C SER A 387 -4.96 58.72 32.07
N GLY A 388 -5.71 59.79 32.35
CA GLY A 388 -6.04 60.81 31.36
C GLY A 388 -6.55 62.11 31.95
N ALA A 389 -5.68 62.84 32.66
CA ALA A 389 -5.86 64.26 33.01
C ALA A 389 -4.50 64.98 32.94
N PRO A 390 -4.40 66.21 32.41
CA PRO A 390 -3.11 66.84 32.08
C PRO A 390 -2.58 67.82 33.13
N SER A 391 -1.29 68.12 33.04
CA SER A 391 -0.64 69.30 33.63
C SER A 391 0.48 69.82 32.69
N PRO A 392 0.87 71.11 32.76
CA PRO A 392 1.35 71.83 31.58
C PRO A 392 2.88 71.85 31.34
N SER A 393 3.24 72.31 30.14
CA SER A 393 4.58 72.40 29.56
C SER A 393 5.47 73.54 30.07
N THR A 394 6.80 73.35 30.09
CA THR A 394 7.92 74.19 29.56
C THR A 394 9.28 73.74 30.20
N PRO A 395 10.48 74.24 29.80
CA PRO A 395 11.10 73.93 28.51
C PRO A 395 12.64 73.63 28.51
N VAL A 396 13.15 73.00 27.43
CA VAL A 396 14.45 73.27 26.75
C VAL A 396 15.82 72.98 27.45
N ALA A 397 16.52 71.95 26.93
CA ALA A 397 17.98 71.88 26.61
C ALA A 397 19.06 71.85 27.76
N PRO A 398 20.37 71.62 27.45
CA PRO A 398 20.92 70.48 26.70
C PRO A 398 22.24 69.85 27.28
N ALA A 399 22.61 68.69 26.71
CA ALA A 399 23.99 68.17 26.48
C ALA A 399 25.04 68.00 27.61
N ALA A 400 25.62 66.79 27.71
CA ALA A 400 27.03 66.56 28.11
C ALA A 400 27.51 65.14 27.67
N GLY A 401 28.84 64.97 27.57
CA GLY A 401 29.54 63.73 27.19
C GLY A 401 30.25 63.01 28.36
N PRO A 402 31.19 62.07 28.10
CA PRO A 402 31.49 60.96 29.03
C PRO A 402 32.88 60.96 29.73
N ALA A 403 32.93 60.24 30.86
CA ALA A 403 34.08 59.55 31.49
C ALA A 403 33.50 58.34 32.30
N ILE A 404 34.09 57.15 32.48
CA ILE A 404 35.48 56.64 32.57
C ILE A 404 36.05 56.65 34.00
N ASP A 405 36.77 55.55 34.33
CA ASP A 405 37.40 55.14 35.61
C ASP A 405 36.46 54.70 36.76
N GLU A 406 36.83 53.78 37.67
CA GLU A 406 38.14 53.12 37.90
C GLU A 406 38.00 51.62 38.31
N ALA A 407 39.12 50.92 38.54
CA ALA A 407 39.21 49.51 38.98
C ALA A 407 39.30 49.41 40.55
N ALA A 408 39.50 48.29 41.26
CA ALA A 408 39.96 46.93 40.92
C ALA A 408 39.59 45.90 42.05
N VAL A 409 40.34 44.78 42.09
CA VAL A 409 40.49 43.77 43.19
C VAL A 409 39.54 42.55 43.20
N ALA A 410 40.18 41.37 43.17
CA ALA A 410 39.62 40.04 43.49
C ALA A 410 40.56 39.36 44.53
N PRO A 411 40.18 38.21 45.16
CA PRO A 411 40.50 36.91 44.56
C PRO A 411 39.51 35.74 44.87
N ALA A 412 39.77 34.55 44.29
CA ALA A 412 39.19 33.22 44.62
C ALA A 412 40.26 32.36 45.39
N PRO A 413 40.11 31.05 45.78
CA PRO A 413 39.34 29.90 45.26
C PRO A 413 38.28 29.33 46.28
N VAL A 414 37.38 28.33 46.09
CA VAL A 414 37.31 26.98 45.42
C VAL A 414 38.03 25.85 46.20
N PRO A 415 37.49 24.62 46.43
CA PRO A 415 36.10 24.10 46.61
C PRO A 415 35.96 23.28 47.95
N ASP A 416 34.90 22.44 48.14
CA ASP A 416 35.05 20.99 48.50
C ASP A 416 33.74 20.17 48.60
N GLN A 417 33.85 18.82 48.75
CA GLN A 417 32.78 17.80 48.86
C GLN A 417 32.99 16.78 50.03
N PRO A 418 32.10 15.79 50.31
CA PRO A 418 31.95 15.17 51.65
C PRO A 418 32.47 13.72 51.87
N PRO A 419 32.49 13.22 53.14
CA PRO A 419 32.43 11.79 53.56
C PRO A 419 30.97 11.35 53.97
N ALA A 420 30.50 10.08 54.01
CA ALA A 420 31.03 8.74 54.39
C ALA A 420 30.98 8.46 55.93
N GLU A 421 30.68 7.27 56.52
CA GLU A 421 30.25 5.90 56.10
C GLU A 421 29.95 5.01 57.38
N VAL A 422 29.44 3.74 57.47
CA VAL A 422 28.93 2.71 56.52
C VAL A 422 27.65 1.89 56.99
N PRO A 423 27.62 1.02 58.04
CA PRO A 423 27.13 -0.38 57.82
C PRO A 423 26.07 -1.05 58.75
N GLY A 424 25.52 -2.18 58.27
CA GLY A 424 24.87 -3.27 59.03
C GLY A 424 23.97 -4.19 58.15
N THR A 425 24.49 -5.28 57.53
CA THR A 425 24.32 -6.72 57.96
C THR A 425 22.86 -7.17 58.15
N GLU A 426 22.28 -8.25 57.63
CA GLU A 426 22.64 -9.56 57.00
C GLU A 426 21.25 -10.26 56.73
N THR A 427 21.01 -11.45 56.15
CA THR A 427 21.77 -12.55 55.52
C THR A 427 20.87 -13.27 54.49
N ALA A 428 21.46 -14.05 53.58
CA ALA A 428 20.84 -15.17 52.85
C ALA A 428 21.53 -16.50 53.34
N PRO A 429 21.25 -17.75 52.87
CA PRO A 429 20.66 -18.16 51.57
C PRO A 429 19.81 -19.46 51.58
N SER A 430 19.65 -20.06 50.39
CA SER A 430 19.59 -21.52 50.06
C SER A 430 18.33 -22.08 49.37
N SER A 431 18.62 -22.88 48.33
CA SER A 431 17.76 -23.82 47.58
C SER A 431 18.40 -25.23 47.74
N PRO A 432 18.00 -26.33 47.06
CA PRO A 432 16.83 -26.60 46.18
C PRO A 432 16.08 -27.92 46.56
N ALA A 433 15.07 -28.37 45.76
CA ALA A 433 14.89 -29.78 45.33
C ALA A 433 13.55 -30.08 44.59
N THR A 434 13.66 -30.90 43.54
CA THR A 434 12.67 -31.90 43.05
C THR A 434 13.33 -33.30 43.19
N PRO A 435 12.71 -34.47 42.89
CA PRO A 435 11.40 -34.77 42.28
C PRO A 435 10.56 -35.86 43.02
N GLN A 436 9.40 -36.25 42.46
CA GLN A 436 8.86 -37.63 42.53
C GLN A 436 7.83 -37.90 41.41
N ALA A 437 7.46 -39.17 41.17
CA ALA A 437 6.72 -39.60 39.97
C ALA A 437 5.87 -40.88 40.16
N SER A 438 4.93 -41.09 39.22
CA SER A 438 4.25 -42.38 38.90
C SER A 438 3.23 -42.93 39.93
N PRO A 439 2.36 -43.92 39.58
CA PRO A 439 2.32 -44.72 38.35
C PRO A 439 0.95 -44.82 37.60
N LEU A 440 1.01 -45.44 36.40
CA LEU A 440 -0.12 -46.10 35.71
C LEU A 440 -0.26 -47.56 36.19
N PRO A 441 -1.43 -48.21 36.01
CA PRO A 441 -1.67 -49.11 34.85
C PRO A 441 -3.05 -48.86 34.22
N GLY A 442 -3.43 -49.34 33.03
CA GLY A 442 -2.90 -50.28 32.02
C GLY A 442 -4.06 -50.61 31.04
N ALA A 443 -3.96 -51.43 29.99
CA ALA A 443 -2.82 -52.11 29.35
C ALA A 443 -3.23 -52.61 27.93
N ALA A 444 -2.24 -52.80 27.03
CA ALA A 444 -2.31 -53.60 25.78
C ALA A 444 -3.31 -53.14 24.68
N GLU A 445 -3.22 -53.51 23.39
CA GLU A 445 -2.26 -54.27 22.57
C GLU A 445 -1.88 -53.40 21.34
N GLY A 446 -0.90 -53.67 20.48
CA GLY A 446 0.08 -54.76 20.32
C GLY A 446 1.09 -54.37 19.21
N ALA A 447 2.19 -55.12 19.03
CA ALA A 447 3.32 -54.69 18.17
C ALA A 447 3.37 -55.38 16.78
N SER A 448 4.01 -54.69 15.83
CA SER A 448 4.49 -55.13 14.49
C SER A 448 5.54 -56.28 14.59
N PRO A 449 6.09 -56.87 13.49
CA PRO A 449 6.11 -56.43 12.09
C PRO A 449 5.96 -57.58 11.04
N LEU A 450 6.61 -57.42 9.87
CA LEU A 450 6.62 -58.28 8.65
C LEU A 450 5.41 -58.03 7.72
N THR A 451 5.53 -58.08 6.38
CA THR A 451 6.63 -58.59 5.51
C THR A 451 6.83 -57.65 4.30
N ALA A 452 8.00 -57.69 3.66
CA ALA A 452 8.25 -56.99 2.39
C ALA A 452 7.68 -57.74 1.16
N GLY A 453 7.23 -57.00 0.15
CA GLY A 453 6.78 -57.48 -1.16
C GLY A 453 6.93 -56.35 -2.21
N PRO A 454 7.16 -56.65 -3.50
CA PRO A 454 7.84 -55.71 -4.40
C PRO A 454 6.92 -54.77 -5.20
N THR A 455 7.59 -53.79 -5.83
CA THR A 455 7.11 -52.88 -6.87
C THR A 455 6.52 -53.59 -8.10
N GLU A 456 5.44 -53.03 -8.66
CA GLU A 456 5.04 -53.26 -10.05
C GLU A 456 5.34 -52.00 -10.88
N GLU A 457 6.10 -52.15 -11.96
CA GLU A 457 6.28 -51.13 -12.99
C GLU A 457 5.18 -51.25 -14.07
N PRO A 458 4.67 -50.15 -14.64
CA PRO A 458 3.85 -50.21 -15.86
C PRO A 458 4.74 -50.56 -17.08
N PRO A 459 4.28 -51.44 -18.00
CA PRO A 459 5.14 -51.99 -19.05
C PRO A 459 5.44 -51.01 -20.20
N LEU A 460 6.69 -51.02 -20.66
CA LEU A 460 7.12 -50.42 -21.92
C LEU A 460 6.67 -51.27 -23.13
N PRO A 461 6.21 -50.65 -24.24
CA PRO A 461 5.99 -51.34 -25.50
C PRO A 461 7.24 -51.30 -26.39
N ASP A 462 7.98 -52.41 -26.49
CA ASP A 462 9.01 -52.59 -27.52
C ASP A 462 8.37 -52.75 -28.91
N GLY A 463 8.91 -52.05 -29.92
CA GLY A 463 8.34 -52.02 -31.27
C GLY A 463 9.29 -51.45 -32.32
N HIS A 464 10.18 -52.28 -32.85
CA HIS A 464 11.23 -51.90 -33.81
C HIS A 464 10.74 -51.11 -35.04
N GLY A 465 11.50 -50.07 -35.43
CA GLY A 465 11.26 -49.30 -36.65
C GLY A 465 12.49 -48.51 -37.14
N ALA A 466 13.58 -49.20 -37.52
CA ALA A 466 14.77 -48.57 -38.07
C ALA A 466 14.60 -48.19 -39.56
N PRO A 467 15.15 -47.06 -40.04
CA PRO A 467 14.89 -46.56 -41.40
C PRO A 467 15.85 -47.14 -42.46
N PRO A 468 15.39 -47.35 -43.71
CA PRO A 468 16.27 -47.64 -44.84
C PRO A 468 16.97 -46.36 -45.35
N ARG A 469 18.25 -46.50 -45.74
CA ARG A 469 18.99 -45.50 -46.55
C ARG A 469 19.33 -46.10 -47.90
N MET A 470 19.34 -45.24 -48.94
CA MET A 470 20.13 -45.40 -50.20
C MET A 470 19.72 -46.57 -51.13
N ASN A 471 19.74 -46.46 -52.47
CA ASN A 471 20.30 -45.45 -53.40
C ASN A 471 19.41 -45.28 -54.64
N SER A 472 19.44 -44.09 -55.25
CA SER A 472 19.46 -43.84 -56.71
C SER A 472 19.76 -42.36 -56.95
#